data_AF-A0A7V0MLC5-F1
#
_entry.id   AF-A0A7V0MLC5-F1
#
_cell.length_a   1.000
_cell.length_b   1.000
_cell.length_c   1.000
_cell.angle_alpha   90.00
_cell.angle_beta   90.00
_cell.angle_gamma   90.00
#
_symmetry.space_group_name_H-M   'P 1'
#
loop_
_entity.id
_entity.type
_entity.pdbx_description
1 polymer ?
#
loop_
_entity_poly.entity_id
_entity_poly.type
_entity_poly.pdbx_seq_one_letter_code
_entity_poly.pdbx_strand_id
1 'polypeptide(L)'
;MKFFIDTANLDEIREANSIGILDGVTTNPTLVAREGVKGKDGFREHIRKICELVNGPVSAEAISTTAEDLIQEAKDIATIHENVVVKIPMTTEGMKAVKVLSQEGVKTNVTLVFSPLQALMAAKAGA
;
A
#
# COMPACT_ATOMS: atom_id res chain seq x y z
N MET A 1 18.78 -6.90 1.75
CA MET A 1 17.98 -5.82 2.38
C MET A 1 17.34 -5.03 1.27
N LYS A 2 16.08 -4.61 1.40
CA LYS A 2 15.41 -3.78 0.38
C LYS A 2 15.25 -2.35 0.90
N PHE A 3 15.36 -1.36 0.03
CA PHE A 3 15.20 0.06 0.35
C PHE A 3 13.98 0.65 -0.32
N PHE A 4 13.00 1.07 0.47
CA PHE A 4 11.78 1.70 -0.01
C PHE A 4 11.79 3.17 0.39
N ILE A 5 11.31 4.06 -0.47
CA ILE A 5 11.12 5.49 -0.14
C ILE A 5 9.69 5.71 0.35
N ASP A 6 9.52 6.53 1.39
CA ASP A 6 8.21 6.87 1.98
C ASP A 6 7.77 8.26 1.51
N THR A 7 7.24 8.34 0.30
CA THR A 7 6.77 9.60 -0.30
C THR A 7 5.71 9.30 -1.36
N ALA A 8 4.91 10.31 -1.68
CA ALA A 8 4.05 10.31 -2.87
C ALA A 8 4.55 11.29 -3.94
N ASN A 9 5.64 12.03 -3.69
CA ASN A 9 6.17 13.00 -4.63
C ASN A 9 6.88 12.32 -5.81
N LEU A 10 6.42 12.59 -7.04
CA LEU A 10 6.93 11.91 -8.23
C LEU A 10 8.37 12.30 -8.58
N ASP A 11 8.83 13.49 -8.19
CA ASP A 11 10.19 13.96 -8.47
C ASP A 11 11.19 13.31 -7.52
N GLU A 12 10.87 13.24 -6.22
CA GLU A 12 11.66 12.50 -5.23
C GLU A 12 11.81 11.02 -5.61
N ILE A 13 10.71 10.39 -6.07
CA ILE A 13 10.71 8.99 -6.51
C ILE A 13 11.61 8.82 -7.73
N ARG A 14 11.53 9.73 -8.71
CA ARG A 14 12.37 9.68 -9.91
C ARG A 14 13.85 9.85 -9.58
N GLU A 15 14.17 10.79 -8.69
CA GLU A 15 15.53 11.01 -8.22
C GLU A 15 16.07 9.76 -7.51
N ALA A 16 15.33 9.23 -6.52
CA ALA A 16 15.74 8.05 -5.77
C ALA A 16 15.91 6.81 -6.68
N ASN A 17 15.02 6.63 -7.66
CA ASN A 17 15.13 5.54 -8.62
C ASN A 17 16.36 5.69 -9.53
N SER A 18 16.73 6.91 -9.91
CA SER A 18 17.90 7.17 -10.76
C SER A 18 19.24 6.81 -10.10
N ILE A 19 19.29 6.78 -8.76
CA ILE A 19 20.47 6.36 -7.99
C ILE A 19 20.70 4.84 -8.10
N GLY A 20 19.66 4.07 -8.44
CA GLY A 20 19.74 2.61 -8.63
C GLY A 20 19.70 1.79 -7.34
N ILE A 21 19.24 2.39 -6.23
CA ILE A 21 19.11 1.72 -4.92
C ILE A 21 17.65 1.48 -4.50
N LEU A 22 16.68 1.97 -5.27
CA LEU A 22 15.27 1.96 -4.88
C LEU A 22 14.60 0.63 -5.27
N ASP A 23 14.05 -0.08 -4.28
CA ASP A 23 13.35 -1.36 -4.48
C ASP A 23 11.82 -1.22 -4.47
N GLY A 24 11.27 -0.09 -4.03
CA GLY A 24 9.83 0.12 -3.88
C GLY A 24 9.46 1.46 -3.25
N VAL A 25 8.16 1.71 -3.12
CA VAL A 25 7.61 2.95 -2.55
C VAL A 25 6.55 2.60 -1.50
N THR A 26 6.52 3.34 -0.40
CA THR A 26 5.37 3.35 0.52
C THR A 26 4.66 4.68 0.46
N THR A 27 3.33 4.63 0.41
CA THR A 27 2.48 5.82 0.52
C THR A 27 1.53 5.68 1.71
N ASN A 28 0.83 6.76 2.01
CA ASN A 28 -0.31 6.81 2.91
C ASN A 28 -1.21 7.97 2.48
N PRO A 29 -2.46 8.07 3.00
CA PRO A 29 -3.40 9.10 2.57
C PRO A 29 -2.88 10.53 2.77
N THR A 30 -2.09 10.76 3.83
CA THR A 30 -1.51 12.09 4.11
C THR A 30 -0.47 12.49 3.07
N LEU A 31 0.44 11.59 2.70
CA LEU A 31 1.45 11.85 1.68
C LEU A 31 0.80 12.13 0.33
N VAL A 32 -0.17 11.31 -0.08
CA VAL A 32 -0.88 11.51 -1.35
C VAL A 32 -1.66 12.83 -1.37
N ALA A 33 -2.31 13.19 -0.25
CA ALA A 33 -3.03 14.45 -0.14
C ALA A 33 -2.11 15.69 -0.20
N ARG A 34 -0.86 15.60 0.30
CA ARG A 34 0.13 16.69 0.23
C ARG A 34 0.54 17.02 -1.20
N GLU A 35 0.54 16.03 -2.10
CA GLU A 35 0.77 16.22 -3.53
C GLU A 35 -0.45 16.79 -4.27
N GLY A 36 -1.51 17.18 -3.55
CA GLY A 36 -2.72 17.78 -4.13
C GLY A 36 -3.64 16.78 -4.85
N VAL A 37 -3.38 15.49 -4.71
CA VAL A 37 -4.18 14.42 -5.32
C VAL A 37 -5.52 14.31 -4.61
N LYS A 38 -6.60 14.32 -5.38
CA LYS A 38 -7.98 14.32 -4.86
C LYS A 38 -8.85 13.33 -5.61
N GLY A 39 -9.83 12.78 -4.90
CA GLY A 39 -10.82 11.86 -5.45
C GLY A 39 -10.22 10.50 -5.83
N LYS A 40 -11.12 9.56 -6.13
CA LYS A 40 -10.75 8.18 -6.45
C LYS A 40 -9.91 8.10 -7.72
N ASP A 41 -10.31 8.80 -8.78
CA ASP A 41 -9.61 8.73 -10.08
C ASP A 41 -8.22 9.37 -10.00
N GLY A 42 -8.09 10.50 -9.30
CA GLY A 42 -6.80 11.14 -9.04
C GLY A 42 -5.86 10.24 -8.26
N PHE A 43 -6.36 9.59 -7.20
CA PHE A 43 -5.58 8.60 -6.44
C PHE A 43 -5.11 7.45 -7.32
N ARG A 44 -6.02 6.83 -8.09
CA ARG A 44 -5.69 5.70 -8.97
C ARG A 44 -4.64 6.07 -10.01
N GLU A 45 -4.78 7.24 -10.63
CA GLU A 45 -3.82 7.76 -11.59
C GLU A 45 -2.45 8.04 -10.97
N HIS A 46 -2.43 8.61 -9.76
CA HIS A 46 -1.17 8.90 -9.08
C HIS A 46 -0.42 7.64 -8.67
N ILE A 47 -1.10 6.65 -8.09
CA ILE A 47 -0.48 5.35 -7.75
C ILE A 47 0.03 4.64 -9.00
N ARG A 48 -0.69 4.71 -10.13
CA ARG A 48 -0.22 4.16 -11.41
C ARG A 48 1.08 4.80 -11.87
N LYS A 49 1.17 6.14 -11.85
CA LYS A 49 2.41 6.87 -12.18
C LYS A 49 3.58 6.44 -11.30
N ILE A 50 3.36 6.24 -9.99
CA ILE A 50 4.40 5.75 -9.09
C ILE A 50 4.86 4.34 -9.51
N CYS A 51 3.92 3.45 -9.84
CA CYS A 51 4.24 2.09 -10.30
C CYS A 51 5.00 2.08 -11.64
N GLU A 52 4.73 3.02 -12.53
CA GLU A 52 5.44 3.16 -13.81
C GLU A 52 6.87 3.71 -13.61
N LEU A 53 7.08 4.53 -12.58
CA LEU A 53 8.40 5.06 -12.23
C LEU A 53 9.29 4.04 -11.53
N VAL A 54 8.72 3.10 -10.77
CA VAL A 54 9.48 2.13 -9.96
C VAL A 54 9.05 0.70 -10.29
N ASN A 55 9.98 -0.09 -10.80
CA ASN A 55 9.77 -1.52 -11.08
C ASN A 55 9.88 -2.36 -9.80
N GLY A 56 9.00 -2.09 -8.83
CA GLY A 56 9.00 -2.72 -7.52
C GLY A 56 7.70 -2.45 -6.75
N PRO A 57 7.52 -3.03 -5.55
CA PRO A 57 6.27 -2.92 -4.80
C PRO A 57 5.92 -1.48 -4.43
N VAL A 58 4.65 -1.10 -4.62
CA VAL A 58 4.10 0.21 -4.24
C VAL A 58 2.98 0.01 -3.23
N SER A 59 3.20 0.44 -1.98
CA SER A 59 2.17 0.33 -0.94
C SER A 59 1.14 1.47 -1.09
N ALA A 60 -0.12 1.11 -1.28
CA ALA A 60 -1.25 2.04 -1.39
C ALA A 60 -2.32 1.69 -0.34
N GLU A 61 -2.76 2.67 0.45
CA GLU A 61 -3.52 2.43 1.69
C GLU A 61 -5.03 2.48 1.48
N ALA A 62 -5.73 1.47 1.98
CA ALA A 62 -7.19 1.45 2.09
C ALA A 62 -7.63 2.23 3.34
N ILE A 63 -8.74 2.95 3.25
CA ILE A 63 -9.22 3.86 4.32
C ILE A 63 -10.54 3.44 4.97
N SER A 64 -11.20 2.40 4.45
CA SER A 64 -12.40 1.82 5.05
C SER A 64 -12.14 1.25 6.46
N THR A 65 -13.21 1.10 7.25
CA THR A 65 -13.10 0.70 8.65
C THR A 65 -13.72 -0.65 8.99
N THR A 66 -14.55 -1.22 8.09
CA THR A 66 -15.14 -2.56 8.25
C THR A 66 -14.38 -3.56 7.39
N ALA A 67 -14.37 -4.84 7.78
CA ALA A 67 -13.68 -5.87 6.99
C ALA A 67 -14.26 -6.00 5.58
N GLU A 68 -15.58 -5.94 5.42
CA GLU A 68 -16.25 -6.06 4.12
C GLU A 68 -15.85 -4.93 3.17
N ASP A 69 -15.92 -3.68 3.64
CA ASP A 69 -15.56 -2.51 2.85
C ASP A 69 -14.06 -2.49 2.53
N LEU A 70 -13.21 -2.86 3.50
CA LEU A 70 -11.76 -2.99 3.31
C LEU A 70 -11.41 -4.02 2.24
N ILE A 71 -12.11 -5.16 2.20
CA ILE A 71 -11.88 -6.20 1.19
C ILE A 71 -12.24 -5.67 -0.20
N GLN A 72 -13.40 -5.01 -0.34
CA GLN A 72 -13.83 -4.45 -1.63
C GLN A 72 -12.89 -3.34 -2.11
N GLU A 73 -12.54 -2.41 -1.22
CA GLU A 73 -11.61 -1.32 -1.49
C GLU A 73 -10.22 -1.85 -1.86
N ALA A 74 -9.69 -2.81 -1.11
CA ALA A 74 -8.39 -3.42 -1.38
C ALA A 74 -8.34 -4.09 -2.75
N LYS A 75 -9.40 -4.82 -3.14
CA LYS A 75 -9.50 -5.41 -4.48
C LYS A 75 -9.51 -4.34 -5.56
N ASP A 76 -10.28 -3.26 -5.38
CA ASP A 76 -10.29 -2.12 -6.32
C ASP A 76 -8.90 -1.49 -6.44
N ILE A 77 -8.21 -1.23 -5.32
CA ILE A 77 -6.85 -0.68 -5.29
C ILE A 77 -5.85 -1.61 -6.00
N ALA A 78 -5.93 -2.93 -5.76
CA ALA A 78 -5.04 -3.91 -6.39
C ALA A 78 -5.17 -3.96 -7.92
N THR A 79 -6.31 -3.56 -8.50
CA THR A 79 -6.47 -3.46 -9.97
C THR A 79 -5.71 -2.31 -10.61
N ILE A 80 -5.16 -1.37 -9.84
CA ILE A 80 -4.47 -0.18 -10.39
C ILE A 80 -3.23 -0.60 -11.18
N HIS A 81 -2.43 -1.52 -10.63
CA HIS A 81 -1.20 -2.03 -11.23
C HIS A 81 -0.73 -3.32 -10.50
N GLU A 82 -0.04 -4.23 -11.18
CA GLU A 82 0.42 -5.51 -10.61
C GLU A 82 1.43 -5.38 -9.45
N ASN A 83 2.11 -4.23 -9.39
CA ASN A 83 3.09 -3.88 -8.35
C ASN A 83 2.45 -3.33 -7.08
N VAL A 84 1.14 -3.10 -7.07
CA VAL A 84 0.45 -2.59 -5.89
C VAL A 84 0.46 -3.63 -4.76
N VAL A 85 0.77 -3.14 -3.56
CA VAL A 85 0.60 -3.86 -2.30
C VAL A 85 -0.39 -3.05 -1.46
N VAL A 86 -1.51 -3.65 -1.09
CA VAL A 86 -2.55 -2.91 -0.37
C VAL A 86 -2.17 -2.77 1.09
N LYS A 87 -2.04 -1.54 1.55
CA LYS A 87 -1.70 -1.23 2.93
C LYS A 87 -2.96 -1.22 3.79
N ILE A 88 -2.97 -2.05 4.84
CA ILE A 88 -4.13 -2.30 5.71
C ILE A 88 -3.74 -1.98 7.16
N PRO A 89 -4.54 -1.21 7.92
CA PRO A 89 -4.21 -0.90 9.31
C PRO A 89 -4.33 -2.13 10.22
N MET A 90 -3.46 -2.19 11.24
CA MET A 90 -3.51 -3.18 12.31
C MET A 90 -4.75 -2.97 13.20
N THR A 91 -5.88 -3.52 12.77
CA THR A 91 -7.14 -3.58 13.51
C THR A 91 -7.76 -4.97 13.39
N THR A 92 -8.73 -5.29 14.24
CA THR A 92 -9.47 -6.57 14.13
C THR A 92 -10.13 -6.73 12.76
N GLU A 93 -10.74 -5.67 12.24
CA GLU A 93 -11.35 -5.65 10.90
C GLU A 93 -10.29 -5.76 9.79
N GLY A 94 -9.15 -5.08 9.94
CA GLY A 94 -8.01 -5.20 9.03
C GLY A 94 -7.47 -6.62 8.96
N MET A 95 -7.33 -7.33 10.09
CA MET A 95 -6.82 -8.71 10.09
C MET A 95 -7.80 -9.70 9.46
N LYS A 96 -9.12 -9.47 9.60
CA LYS A 96 -10.14 -10.22 8.86
C LYS A 96 -9.99 -9.99 7.36
N ALA A 97 -9.78 -8.75 6.93
CA ALA A 97 -9.57 -8.41 5.52
C ALA A 97 -8.29 -9.06 4.97
N VAL A 98 -7.15 -8.94 5.67
CA VAL A 98 -5.87 -9.55 5.28
C VAL A 98 -5.99 -11.06 5.08
N LYS A 99 -6.72 -11.76 5.95
CA LYS A 99 -6.98 -13.20 5.80
C LYS A 99 -7.68 -13.55 4.49
N VAL A 100 -8.70 -12.78 4.10
CA VAL A 100 -9.43 -13.03 2.84
C VAL A 100 -8.56 -12.64 1.64
N LEU A 101 -7.93 -11.47 1.69
CA LEU A 101 -7.10 -10.94 0.60
C LEU A 101 -5.90 -11.86 0.29
N SER A 102 -5.25 -12.41 1.32
CA SER A 102 -4.13 -13.35 1.14
C SER A 102 -4.56 -14.65 0.47
N GLN A 103 -5.73 -15.20 0.80
CA GLN A 103 -6.30 -16.38 0.15
C GLN A 103 -6.64 -16.14 -1.33
N GLU A 104 -6.92 -14.90 -1.70
CA GLU A 104 -7.20 -14.47 -3.06
C GLU A 104 -5.96 -13.98 -3.83
N GLY A 105 -4.77 -14.03 -3.21
CA GLY A 105 -3.52 -13.62 -3.84
C GLY A 105 -3.33 -12.11 -3.95
N VAL A 106 -4.13 -11.30 -3.26
CA VAL A 106 -3.93 -9.85 -3.16
C VAL A 106 -2.80 -9.58 -2.16
N LYS A 107 -1.72 -8.94 -2.63
CA LYS A 107 -0.56 -8.58 -1.80
C LYS A 107 -0.99 -7.53 -0.77
N THR A 108 -0.66 -7.74 0.50
CA THR A 108 -0.99 -6.80 1.58
C THR A 108 0.25 -6.35 2.35
N ASN A 109 0.17 -5.18 2.98
CA ASN A 109 1.17 -4.63 3.88
C ASN A 109 0.47 -4.11 5.14
N VAL A 110 0.68 -4.73 6.29
CA VAL A 110 0.00 -4.34 7.52
C VAL A 110 0.74 -3.19 8.20
N THR A 111 0.08 -2.04 8.33
CA THR A 111 0.64 -0.80 8.90
C THR A 111 0.18 -0.57 10.34
N LEU A 112 0.76 0.43 11.02
CA LEU A 112 0.45 0.83 12.39
C LEU A 112 0.67 -0.31 13.40
N VAL A 113 1.72 -1.09 13.18
CA VAL A 113 2.19 -2.15 14.08
C VAL A 113 3.21 -1.55 15.04
N PHE A 114 2.93 -1.60 16.35
CA PHE A 114 3.76 -1.00 17.39
C PHE A 114 4.23 -2.01 18.45
N SER A 115 3.94 -3.29 18.25
CA SER A 115 4.38 -4.37 19.15
C SER A 115 4.68 -5.67 18.40
N PRO A 116 5.56 -6.53 18.94
CA PRO A 116 5.85 -7.83 18.33
C PRO A 116 4.63 -8.74 18.19
N LEU A 117 3.68 -8.68 19.14
CA LEU A 117 2.46 -9.49 19.08
C LEU A 117 1.53 -9.04 17.96
N GLN A 118 1.43 -7.74 17.69
CA GLN A 118 0.73 -7.24 16.50
C GLN A 118 1.39 -7.75 15.21
N ALA A 119 2.72 -7.69 15.12
CA ALA A 119 3.44 -8.22 13.96
C ALA A 119 3.16 -9.72 13.76
N LEU A 120 3.17 -10.51 14.84
CA LEU A 120 2.84 -11.92 14.80
C LEU A 120 1.39 -12.17 14.33
N MET A 121 0.43 -11.35 14.78
CA MET A 121 -0.96 -11.45 14.32
C MET A 121 -1.10 -11.14 12.83
N ALA A 122 -0.42 -10.11 12.32
CA ALA A 122 -0.38 -9.81 10.87
C ALA A 122 0.17 -11.01 10.07
N ALA A 123 1.31 -11.55 10.50
CA ALA A 123 1.91 -12.71 9.84
C ALA A 123 1.00 -13.94 9.85
N LYS A 124 0.29 -14.21 10.96
CA LYS A 124 -0.68 -15.32 11.02
C LYS A 124 -1.92 -15.10 10.15
N ALA A 125 -2.30 -13.85 9.89
CA ALA A 125 -3.38 -13.52 8.97
C ALA A 125 -3.01 -13.68 7.49
N GLY A 126 -1.71 -13.84 7.17
CA GLY A 126 -1.23 -14.02 5.79
C GLY A 126 -0.78 -12.72 5.12
N ALA A 127 -0.41 -11.71 5.92
CA ALA A 127 0.31 -10.54 5.41
C ALA A 127 1.67 -10.92 4.80
#